data_AF-A0A6L8UYM3-F1
#
_entry.id   AF-A0A6L8UYM3-F1
#
_cell.length_a   1.000
_cell.length_b   1.000
_cell.length_c   1.000
_cell.angle_alpha   90.00
_cell.angle_beta   90.00
_cell.angle_gamma   90.00
#
_symmetry.space_group_name_H-M   'P 1'
#
loop_
_entity.id
_entity.type
_entity.pdbx_description
1 polymer ?
#
loop_
_entity_poly.entity_id
_entity_poly.type
_entity_poly.pdbx_seq_one_letter_code
_entity_poly.pdbx_strand_id
1 'polypeptide(L)' 'MAKDKTMEPMTGDIVETDGIYANEAGQEVTLKRGDEFPADLVLGRTTWELQGFAEEAEIDHEQTELNPMRKRADNRT' A
#
# COMPACT_ATOMS: atom_id res chain seq x y z
N MET A 1 7.00 -24.58 5.17
CA MET A 1 5.58 -24.52 4.79
C MET A 1 5.15 -23.10 5.13
N ALA A 2 4.58 -22.25 4.29
CA ALA A 2 4.09 -22.35 2.93
C ALA A 2 4.77 -21.25 2.09
N LYS A 3 4.85 -21.43 0.77
CA LYS A 3 5.14 -20.31 -0.12
C LYS A 3 3.82 -19.58 -0.23
N ASP A 4 3.71 -18.40 0.35
CA ASP A 4 2.58 -17.50 0.15
C ASP A 4 2.51 -17.18 -1.35
N LYS A 5 1.83 -18.07 -2.08
CA LYS A 5 1.32 -17.80 -3.42
C LYS A 5 0.17 -16.84 -3.18
N THR A 6 0.48 -15.58 -2.93
CA THR A 6 -0.48 -14.49 -3.06
C THR A 6 -0.87 -14.50 -4.53
N MET A 7 -1.91 -15.26 -4.88
CA MET A 7 -2.50 -15.12 -6.21
C MET A 7 -3.07 -13.71 -6.25
N GLU A 8 -2.77 -12.98 -7.32
CA GLU A 8 -3.39 -11.69 -7.54
C GLU A 8 -4.91 -11.91 -7.62
N PRO A 9 -5.71 -11.18 -6.81
CA PRO A 9 -7.15 -11.23 -6.93
C PRO A 9 -7.59 -10.86 -8.36
N MET A 10 -8.69 -11.46 -8.82
CA MET A 10 -9.22 -11.20 -10.15
C MET A 10 -10.53 -10.42 -10.06
N THR A 11 -10.93 -9.77 -11.16
CA THR A 11 -12.28 -9.19 -11.27
C THR A 11 -13.36 -10.18 -10.80
N GLY A 12 -14.24 -9.74 -9.89
CA GLY A 12 -15.32 -10.53 -9.30
C GLY A 12 -14.93 -11.36 -8.07
N ASP A 13 -13.67 -11.35 -7.65
CA ASP A 13 -13.27 -11.90 -6.34
C ASP A 13 -13.64 -10.94 -5.20
N ILE A 14 -13.68 -11.48 -3.99
CA ILE A 14 -13.88 -10.70 -2.77
C ILE A 14 -12.53 -10.17 -2.30
N VAL A 15 -12.49 -8.88 -2.02
CA VAL A 15 -11.31 -8.18 -1.51
C VAL A 15 -10.96 -8.74 -0.13
N GLU A 16 -9.78 -9.33 0.00
CA GLU A 16 -9.31 -9.91 1.26
C GLU A 16 -8.71 -8.87 2.21
N THR A 17 -8.22 -7.75 1.68
CA THR A 17 -7.52 -6.71 2.43
C THR A 17 -7.89 -5.33 1.93
N ASP A 18 -8.08 -4.35 2.81
CA ASP A 18 -8.29 -2.98 2.37
C ASP A 18 -6.97 -2.34 1.89
N GLY A 19 -7.06 -1.59 0.79
CA GLY A 19 -5.88 -1.12 0.11
C GLY A 19 -6.15 -0.44 -1.21
N ILE A 20 -5.10 0.12 -1.79
CA ILE A 20 -5.05 0.61 -3.15
C ILE A 20 -4.61 -0.56 -4.03
N TYR A 21 -5.48 -0.96 -4.95
CA TYR A 21 -5.22 -2.01 -5.92
C TYR A 21 -5.02 -1.41 -7.30
N ALA A 22 -4.01 -1.86 -8.03
CA ALA A 22 -3.74 -1.48 -9.40
C ALA A 22 -4.04 -2.63 -10.35
N ASN A 23 -4.72 -2.35 -11.47
CA ASN A 23 -4.94 -3.35 -12.51
C ASN A 23 -3.83 -3.34 -13.59
N GLU A 24 -3.89 -4.28 -14.55
CA GLU A 24 -2.92 -4.35 -15.66
C GLU A 24 -2.91 -3.10 -16.56
N ALA A 25 -3.98 -2.31 -16.55
CA ALA A 25 -4.04 -1.03 -17.27
C ALA A 25 -3.36 0.12 -16.50
N GLY A 26 -2.90 -0.12 -15.27
CA GLY A 26 -2.32 0.89 -14.38
C GLY A 26 -3.37 1.78 -13.71
N GLN A 27 -4.63 1.34 -13.64
CA GLN A 27 -5.68 2.04 -12.91
C GLN A 27 -5.66 1.63 -11.44
N GLU A 28 -5.45 2.61 -10.56
CA GLU A 28 -5.42 2.45 -9.12
C GLU A 28 -6.82 2.71 -8.53
N VAL A 29 -7.33 1.77 -7.74
CA VAL A 29 -8.63 1.85 -7.08
C VAL A 29 -8.49 1.46 -5.61
N THR A 30 -9.00 2.31 -4.73
CA THR A 30 -9.07 2.00 -3.30
C THR A 30 -10.25 1.06 -3.04
N LEU A 31 -9.96 -0.16 -2.61
CA LEU A 31 -10.95 -1.18 -2.27
C LEU A 31 -10.84 -1.54 -0.79
N LYS A 32 -11.93 -2.01 -0.20
CA LYS A 32 -12.00 -2.39 1.22
C LYS A 32 -12.17 -3.89 1.36
N ARG A 33 -11.64 -4.46 2.44
CA ARG A 33 -11.87 -5.88 2.75
C ARG A 33 -13.37 -6.18 2.80
N GLY A 34 -13.80 -7.16 2.02
CA GLY A 34 -15.19 -7.58 1.85
C GLY A 34 -15.92 -6.93 0.68
N ASP A 35 -15.28 -5.99 -0.03
CA ASP A 35 -15.79 -5.43 -1.29
C ASP A 35 -15.52 -6.39 -2.47
N GLU A 36 -16.09 -6.15 -3.65
CA GLU A 36 -15.89 -6.99 -4.84
C GLU A 36 -15.02 -6.26 -5.87
N PHE A 37 -14.04 -6.95 -6.45
CA PHE A 37 -13.17 -6.34 -7.47
C PHE A 37 -13.98 -5.96 -8.72
N PRO A 38 -14.06 -4.67 -9.08
CA PRO A 38 -14.85 -4.23 -10.22
C PRO A 38 -14.27 -4.75 -11.53
N ALA A 39 -15.15 -4.92 -12.52
CA ALA A 39 -14.74 -5.21 -13.89
C ALA A 39 -14.10 -4.00 -14.53
N ASP A 40 -12.92 -4.21 -15.12
CA ASP A 40 -12.27 -3.18 -15.90
C ASP A 40 -13.07 -2.90 -17.18
N LEU A 41 -13.34 -1.63 -17.50
CA LEU A 41 -14.14 -1.28 -18.66
C LEU A 41 -13.43 -1.54 -19.99
N VAL A 42 -12.10 -1.68 -19.98
CA VAL A 42 -11.25 -1.87 -21.16
C VAL A 42 -11.00 -3.35 -21.41
N LEU A 43 -10.64 -4.11 -20.37
CA LEU A 43 -10.27 -5.53 -20.47
C LEU A 43 -11.38 -6.49 -20.00
N GLY A 44 -12.38 -6.00 -19.27
CA GLY A 44 -13.46 -6.80 -18.68
C GLY A 44 -13.00 -7.60 -17.47
N ARG A 45 -12.00 -8.47 -17.64
CA ARG A 45 -11.48 -9.37 -16.61
C ARG A 45 -9.96 -9.22 -16.53
N THR A 46 -9.47 -8.67 -15.42
CA THR A 46 -8.04 -8.41 -15.19
C THR A 46 -7.66 -8.85 -13.76
N THR A 47 -6.35 -8.93 -13.50
CA THR A 47 -5.82 -9.14 -12.16
C THR A 47 -5.58 -7.80 -11.46
N TRP A 48 -5.70 -7.81 -10.14
CA TRP A 48 -5.51 -6.66 -9.29
C TRP A 48 -4.32 -6.92 -8.37
N GLU A 49 -3.34 -6.03 -8.41
CA GLU A 49 -2.16 -6.09 -7.54
C GLU A 49 -2.33 -5.07 -6.40
N LEU A 50 -2.10 -5.50 -5.16
CA LEU A 50 -2.13 -4.60 -4.00
C LEU A 50 -0.89 -3.69 -4.04
N GLN A 51 -1.10 -2.41 -4.32
CA GLN A 51 -0.03 -1.42 -4.40
C GLN A 51 0.27 -0.76 -3.04
N GLY A 52 -0.69 -0.74 -2.12
CA GLY A 52 -0.49 -0.20 -0.79
C GLY A 52 -1.73 -0.35 0.07
N PHE A 53 -1.57 -0.26 1.38
CA PHE A 53 -2.70 -0.31 2.33
C PHE A 53 -3.31 1.08 2.47
N ALA A 54 -4.64 1.15 2.55
CA ALA A 54 -5.35 2.43 2.67
C ALA A 54 -5.10 3.11 4.03
N GLU A 55 -4.72 2.32 5.04
CA GLU A 55 -4.39 2.80 6.39
C GLU A 55 -3.00 3.46 6.49
N GLU A 56 -2.11 3.27 5.50
CA GLU A 56 -0.72 3.78 5.55
C GLU A 56 -0.52 5.14 4.84
N ALA A 57 -1.60 5.83 4.44
CA ALA A 57 -1.47 7.21 3.92
C ALA A 57 -1.09 8.25 5.01
N GLU A 58 -0.83 7.83 6.25
CA GLU A 58 -0.19 8.62 7.31
C GLU A 58 1.08 7.92 7.85
N ILE A 59 1.96 7.41 6.97
CA ILE A 59 3.39 7.46 7.30
C ILE A 59 3.91 8.83 6.89
N ASP A 60 3.52 9.82 7.71
CA ASP A 60 4.38 10.93 8.02
C ASP A 60 5.71 10.33 8.50
N HIS A 61 6.63 10.17 7.56
CA HIS A 61 8.02 9.85 7.85
C HIS A 61 8.66 11.12 8.44
N GLU A 62 8.14 11.65 9.55
CA GLU A 62 8.95 12.47 10.46
C GLU A 62 10.02 11.57 11.08
N GLN A 63 11.04 11.26 10.28
CA GLN A 63 12.34 10.85 10.78
C GLN A 63 13.10 12.07 11.32
N THR A 64 12.45 12.90 12.14
CA THR A 64 13.03 14.14 12.70
C THR A 64 13.43 14.00 14.17
N GLU A 65 13.19 12.87 14.85
CA GLU A 65 13.27 12.83 16.32
C GLU A 65 14.35 11.93 16.96
N LEU A 66 15.38 11.48 16.23
CA LEU A 66 16.49 10.71 16.86
C LEU A 66 17.88 11.35 16.78
N ASN A 67 17.99 12.68 16.88
CA ASN A 67 19.29 13.26 17.28
C ASN A 67 19.17 14.48 18.20
N PRO A 68 18.75 14.32 19.46
CA PRO A 68 19.02 15.34 20.45
C PRO A 68 20.53 15.31 20.77
N MET A 69 21.20 16.42 20.44
CA MET A 69 22.36 16.94 21.17
C MET A 69 23.69 16.17 21.06
N ARG A 70 24.44 16.47 19.99
CA ARG A 70 25.88 16.72 20.12
C ARG A 70 26.25 18.11 19.60
N LYS A 71 25.59 19.14 20.14
CA LYS A 71 26.19 20.49 20.25
C LYS A 71 26.66 20.70 21.68
N ARG A 72 27.83 20.17 22.01
CA ARG A 72 28.71 20.84 22.96
C ARG A 72 29.86 21.41 22.16
N ALA A 73 29.59 22.61 21.64
CA ALA A 73 30.63 23.57 21.36
C ALA A 73 31.19 24.01 22.71
N ASP A 74 32.16 23.28 23.24
CA ASP A 74 33.02 23.80 24.31
C ASP A 74 34.01 24.77 23.64
N ASN A 75 33.52 26.00 23.45
CA ASN A 75 34.36 27.15 23.25
C ASN A 75 34.71 27.71 24.64
N ARG A 76 36.02 27.68 24.95
CA ARG A 76 36.75 28.65 25.78
C ARG A 76 36.56 28.62 27.32
N THR A 77 37.62 28.18 28.01
CA THR A 77 38.35 29.05 28.94
C THR A 77 39.85 28.90 28.78
#